data_AF-A0A178LJI2-F1
#
_entry.id   AF-A0A178LJI2-F1
#
_cell.length_a   1.000
_cell.length_b   1.000
_cell.length_c   1.000
_cell.angle_alpha   90.00
_cell.angle_beta   90.00
_cell.angle_gamma   90.00
#
_symmetry.space_group_name_H-M   'P 1'
#
loop_
_entity.id
_entity.type
_entity.pdbx_description
1 polymer ?
#
loop_
_entity_poly.entity_id
_entity_poly.type
_entity_poly.pdbx_seq_one_letter_code
_entity_poly.pdbx_strand_id
1 'polypeptide(L)'
;MTERHEIPLDLTTFEALDSALKFHRAAALVSPTAPEPMSAFQDDLMATANQLGFHPTMPGTFRVQVVAGGRNLLVWEQAERQANVREVTHAVA
;
A
#
# COMPACT_ATOMS: atom_id res chain seq x y z
N MET A 1 -2.66 -9.59 -17.06
CA MET A 1 -1.99 -10.24 -15.91
C MET A 1 -1.34 -9.13 -15.11
N THR A 2 -1.79 -8.91 -13.88
CA THR A 2 -1.14 -7.99 -12.94
C THR A 2 0.09 -8.68 -12.34
N GLU A 3 1.22 -8.00 -12.38
CA GLU A 3 2.44 -8.47 -11.73
C GLU A 3 2.27 -8.44 -10.21
N ARG A 4 2.69 -9.51 -9.53
CA ARG A 4 2.57 -9.66 -8.08
C ARG A 4 3.91 -10.11 -7.50
N HIS A 5 4.32 -9.45 -6.41
CA HIS A 5 5.52 -9.79 -5.66
C HIS A 5 5.20 -10.03 -4.19
N GLU A 6 5.82 -11.06 -3.62
CA GLU A 6 5.66 -11.45 -2.22
C GLU A 6 7.02 -11.36 -1.51
N ILE A 7 7.07 -10.55 -0.47
CA ILE A 7 8.28 -10.27 0.31
C ILE A 7 8.05 -10.82 1.71
N PRO A 8 8.83 -11.80 2.17
CA PRO A 8 8.73 -12.30 3.54
C PRO A 8 8.99 -11.20 4.56
N LEU A 9 8.15 -11.13 5.58
CA LEU A 9 8.36 -10.28 6.75
C LEU A 9 8.79 -11.14 7.93
N ASP A 10 9.84 -10.73 8.62
CA ASP A 10 10.11 -11.22 9.96
C ASP A 10 9.08 -10.67 10.96
N LEU A 11 9.07 -11.25 12.17
CA LEU A 11 8.10 -10.88 13.19
C LEU A 11 8.23 -9.40 13.59
N THR A 12 9.47 -8.92 13.79
CA THR A 12 9.74 -7.55 14.21
C THR A 12 9.22 -6.53 13.19
N THR A 13 9.45 -6.78 11.90
CA THR A 13 9.01 -5.91 10.81
C THR A 13 7.49 -5.92 10.70
N PHE A 14 6.86 -7.08 10.86
CA PHE A 14 5.40 -7.18 10.89
C PHE A 14 4.79 -6.40 12.07
N GLU A 15 5.34 -6.53 13.28
CA GLU A 15 4.86 -5.81 14.46
C GLU A 15 5.06 -4.29 14.36
N ALA A 16 6.15 -3.85 13.70
CA ALA A 16 6.38 -2.45 13.40
C ALA A 16 5.31 -1.89 12.44
N LEU A 17 4.97 -2.64 11.38
CA LEU A 17 3.92 -2.26 10.44
C LEU A 17 2.52 -2.23 11.10
N ASP A 18 2.21 -3.21 11.96
CA ASP A 18 0.96 -3.21 12.73
C ASP A 18 0.87 -1.98 13.66
N SER A 19 1.99 -1.62 14.29
CA SER A 19 2.08 -0.42 15.14
C SER A 19 1.90 0.87 14.33
N ALA A 20 2.50 0.97 13.14
CA ALA A 20 2.34 2.11 12.25
C ALA A 20 0.87 2.28 11.79
N LEU A 21 0.18 1.19 11.42
CA LEU A 21 -1.23 1.24 11.07
C LEU A 21 -2.11 1.73 12.24
N LYS A 22 -1.84 1.25 13.46
CA LYS A 22 -2.55 1.73 14.66
C LYS A 22 -2.30 3.22 14.90
N PHE A 23 -1.08 3.68 14.70
CA PHE A 23 -0.73 5.10 14.81
C PHE A 23 -1.53 5.96 13.83
N HIS A 24 -1.57 5.59 12.53
CA HIS A 24 -2.32 6.35 11.52
C HIS A 24 -3.82 6.38 11.79
N ARG A 25 -4.38 5.27 12.27
CA ARG A 25 -5.79 5.22 12.72
C ARG A 25 -6.04 6.16 13.89
N ALA A 26 -5.15 6.17 14.89
CA ALA A 26 -5.28 7.07 16.04
C ALA A 26 -5.17 8.55 15.61
N ALA A 27 -4.23 8.86 14.72
CA ALA A 27 -4.04 10.22 14.19
C ALA A 27 -5.28 10.74 13.45
N ALA A 28 -5.91 9.91 12.61
CA ALA A 28 -7.12 10.27 11.89
C ALA A 28 -8.35 10.48 12.80
N LEU A 29 -8.39 9.84 13.97
CA LEU A 29 -9.48 10.04 14.93
C LEU A 29 -9.38 11.39 15.66
N VAL A 30 -8.19 11.95 15.80
CA VAL A 30 -7.95 13.16 16.61
C VAL A 30 -7.73 14.41 15.76
N SER A 31 -7.52 14.29 14.46
CA SER A 31 -7.28 15.40 13.56
C SER A 31 -8.11 15.31 12.28
N PRO A 32 -9.01 16.29 12.02
CA PRO A 32 -9.83 16.31 10.82
C PRO A 32 -9.03 16.61 9.54
N THR A 33 -7.78 17.06 9.66
CA THR A 33 -6.88 17.33 8.53
C THR A 33 -5.87 16.19 8.31
N ALA A 34 -5.95 15.10 9.08
CA ALA A 34 -5.08 13.96 8.88
C ALA A 34 -5.39 13.27 7.54
N PRO A 35 -4.37 12.73 6.85
CA PRO A 35 -4.59 11.87 5.70
C PRO A 35 -5.43 10.64 6.06
N GLU A 36 -6.07 10.05 5.07
CA GLU A 36 -6.74 8.76 5.25
C GLU A 36 -5.71 7.71 5.76
N PRO A 37 -6.00 6.97 6.85
CA PRO A 37 -5.03 6.06 7.45
C PRO A 37 -4.41 5.07 6.47
N MET A 38 -5.21 4.56 5.53
CA MET A 38 -4.71 3.60 4.55
C MET A 38 -3.79 4.23 3.51
N SER A 39 -4.05 5.48 3.11
CA SER A 39 -3.18 6.21 2.21
C SER A 39 -1.83 6.49 2.87
N ALA A 40 -1.82 6.97 4.12
CA ALA A 40 -0.58 7.21 4.86
C ALA A 40 0.19 5.91 5.12
N PHE A 41 -0.51 4.82 5.41
CA PHE A 41 0.12 3.51 5.62
C PHE A 41 0.74 2.94 4.34
N GLN A 42 0.28 3.29 3.13
CA GLN A 42 0.95 2.88 1.90
C GLN A 42 2.39 3.39 1.83
N ASP A 43 2.66 4.59 2.35
CA ASP A 43 4.01 5.16 2.37
C ASP A 43 4.94 4.34 3.29
N ASP A 44 4.44 3.90 4.45
CA ASP A 44 5.20 3.01 5.33
C ASP A 44 5.49 1.67 4.67
N LEU A 45 4.49 1.07 4.01
CA LEU A 45 4.66 -0.20 3.31
C LEU A 45 5.69 -0.09 2.17
N MET A 46 5.66 1.02 1.43
CA MET A 46 6.65 1.31 0.39
C MET A 46 8.05 1.51 1.00
N ALA A 47 8.17 2.24 2.11
CA ALA A 47 9.43 2.43 2.80
C ALA A 47 10.01 1.10 3.31
N THR A 48 9.17 0.23 3.90
CA THR A 48 9.58 -1.12 4.31
C THR A 48 10.00 -1.97 3.12
N ALA A 49 9.26 -1.95 2.01
CA ALA A 49 9.65 -2.68 0.80
C ALA A 49 11.04 -2.25 0.30
N ASN A 50 11.31 -0.94 0.28
CA ASN A 50 12.62 -0.38 -0.09
C ASN A 50 13.72 -0.85 0.86
N GLN A 51 13.47 -0.90 2.17
CA GLN A 51 14.44 -1.40 3.17
C GLN A 51 14.75 -2.90 2.99
N LEU A 52 13.76 -3.66 2.53
CA LEU A 52 13.90 -5.09 2.21
C LEU A 52 14.50 -5.34 0.82
N GLY A 53 14.92 -4.28 0.11
CA GLY A 53 15.58 -4.36 -1.20
C GLY A 53 14.61 -4.53 -2.38
N PHE A 54 13.31 -4.36 -2.17
CA PHE A 54 12.31 -4.36 -3.24
C PHE A 54 11.97 -2.93 -3.67
N HIS A 55 12.28 -2.59 -4.91
CA HIS A 55 12.04 -1.27 -5.50
C HIS A 55 11.18 -1.43 -6.76
N PRO A 56 9.84 -1.34 -6.65
CA PRO A 56 8.97 -1.51 -7.81
C PRO A 56 9.19 -0.36 -8.81
N THR A 57 9.37 -0.70 -10.09
CA THR A 57 9.56 0.29 -11.18
C THR A 57 8.24 0.81 -11.75
N MET A 58 7.13 0.16 -11.40
CA MET A 58 5.78 0.49 -11.81
C MET A 58 4.93 0.87 -10.60
N PRO A 59 3.88 1.70 -10.77
CA PRO A 59 2.94 1.96 -9.69
C PRO A 59 2.18 0.69 -9.31
N GLY A 60 1.88 0.56 -8.02
CA GLY A 60 1.13 -0.57 -7.48
C GLY A 60 0.70 -0.31 -6.05
N THR A 61 0.04 -1.29 -5.46
CA THR A 61 -0.48 -1.21 -4.09
C THR A 61 0.20 -2.26 -3.23
N PHE A 62 0.57 -1.85 -2.02
CA PHE A 62 1.10 -2.76 -1.02
C PHE A 62 0.02 -3.23 -0.05
N ARG A 63 0.09 -4.48 0.38
CA ARG A 63 -0.70 -5.00 1.49
C ARG A 63 0.08 -6.00 2.33
N VAL A 64 -0.26 -6.09 3.60
CA VAL A 64 0.23 -7.16 4.48
C VAL A 64 -0.71 -8.36 4.38
N GLN A 65 -0.16 -9.55 4.18
CA GLN A 65 -0.88 -10.81 4.13
C GLN A 65 -0.34 -11.76 5.20
N VAL A 66 -1.22 -12.20 6.10
CA VAL A 66 -0.91 -13.25 7.09
C VAL A 66 -1.35 -14.59 6.53
N VAL A 67 -0.40 -15.49 6.31
CA VAL A 67 -0.65 -16.82 5.73
C VAL A 67 -0.69 -17.87 6.84
N ALA A 68 -1.51 -18.91 6.65
CA ALA A 68 -1.52 -20.07 7.54
C ALA A 68 -0.10 -20.62 7.75
N GLY A 69 0.25 -20.92 9.00
CA GLY A 69 1.60 -21.32 9.41
C GLY A 69 2.49 -20.18 9.89
N GLY A 70 1.93 -18.98 10.15
CA GLY A 70 2.65 -17.88 10.80
C GLY A 70 3.60 -17.10 9.87
N ARG A 71 3.46 -17.28 8.55
CA ARG A 71 4.23 -16.52 7.57
C ARG A 71 3.53 -15.20 7.27
N ASN A 72 4.19 -14.10 7.58
CA ASN A 72 3.74 -12.75 7.27
C ASN A 72 4.42 -12.30 5.97
N LEU A 73 3.65 -11.73 5.05
CA LEU A 73 4.13 -11.28 3.75
C LEU A 73 3.77 -9.81 3.54
N LEU A 74 4.70 -9.05 2.99
CA LEU A 74 4.42 -7.80 2.31
C LEU A 74 4.21 -8.12 0.83
N VAL A 75 3.03 -7.83 0.34
CA VAL A 75 2.62 -8.13 -1.02
C VAL A 75 2.49 -6.84 -1.79
N TRP A 76 3.13 -6.77 -2.95
CA TRP A 76 2.95 -5.72 -3.93
C TRP A 76 2.19 -6.26 -5.14
N GLU A 77 1.18 -5.52 -5.59
CA GLU A 77 0.46 -5.81 -6.84
C GLU A 77 0.50 -4.58 -7.74
N GLN A 78 0.92 -4.78 -8.99
CA GLN A 78 0.95 -3.72 -9.99
C GLN A 78 -0.45 -3.16 -10.22
N ALA A 79 -0.57 -1.84 -10.26
CA ALA A 79 -1.82 -1.19 -10.65
C ALA A 79 -2.11 -1.52 -12.12
N GLU A 80 -3.30 -2.03 -12.43
CA GLU A 80 -3.72 -2.14 -13.84
C GLU A 80 -3.70 -0.74 -14.46
N ARG A 81 -3.03 -0.60 -15.62
CA ARG A 81 -3.15 0.64 -16.39
C ARG A 81 -4.63 0.84 -16.68
N GLN A 82 -5.25 1.83 -16.04
CA GLN A 82 -6.54 2.34 -16.48
C GLN A 82 -6.35 2.98 -17.87
N ALA A 83 -6.46 2.16 -18.91
CA ALA A 83 -6.71 2.64 -20.26
C ALA A 83 -8.20 2.99 -20.35
N ASN A 84 -8.57 4.22 -19.98
CA ASN A 84 -9.51 5.02 -20.77
C ASN A 84 -9.66 6.43 -20.22
N VAL A 85 -9.02 7.35 -20.94
CA VAL A 85 -9.48 8.73 -21.12
C VAL A 85 -10.91 8.67 -21.66
N ARG A 86 -11.89 9.14 -20.90
CA ARG A 86 -13.10 9.73 -21.49
C ARG A 86 -12.99 11.24 -21.38
N GLU A 87 -12.25 11.83 -22.33
CA GLU A 87 -12.63 13.13 -22.85
C GLU A 87 -14.07 13.00 -23.34
N VAL A 88 -15.01 13.62 -22.65
CA VAL A 88 -16.27 14.01 -23.25
C VAL A 88 -16.24 15.52 -23.35
N THR A 89 -15.65 15.98 -24.45
CA THR A 89 -15.94 17.28 -25.06
C THR A 89 -17.44 17.33 -25.28
N HIS A 90 -18.17 18.04 -24.42
CA HIS A 90 -19.50 18.50 -24.78
C HIS A 90 -19.37 19.89 -25.38
N ALA A 91 -19.35 19.92 -26.72
CA ALA A 91 -19.60 21.11 -27.50
C ALA A 91 -20.97 21.69 -27.11
N VAL A 92 -20.98 22.95 -26.69
CA VAL A 92 -22.20 23.74 -26.55
C VAL A 92 -22.50 24.33 -27.92
N ALA A 93 -23.68 23.96 -28.46
CA ALA A 93 -24.26 24.50 -29.67
C ALA A 93 -24.78 25.93 -29.45
#